data_AF-A0ABD3QVA4-F1
#
_entry.id   AF-A0ABD3QVA4-F1
#
_cell.length_a   1.000
_cell.length_b   1.000
_cell.length_c   1.000
_cell.angle_alpha   90.00
_cell.angle_beta   90.00
_cell.angle_gamma   90.00
#
_symmetry.space_group_name_H-M   'P 1'
#
loop_
_entity.id
_entity.type
_entity.pdbx_description
1 polymer ?
#
loop_
_entity_poly.entity_id
_entity_poly.type
_entity_poly.pdbx_seq_one_letter_code
_entity_poly.pdbx_strand_id
1 'polypeptide(L)'
;MLSRNWRRYAFAVQYHGGSSLGFTYQGPKGENCIVYQPGSDNTVIQADLRGFESVEGRIRRALNRLVGSDNYKNIQVSSRTDRGVHAWRNTFQVDIRSRRLRCPSEAAIIPEKSDRNLTSKQWNPRNLVHGLNFYLARLPSFLLEDEPYAETRNDVSRLSTSENQRFGQTFDYNSNIRILSAGFAPNIRVPNRSYDPNLPEDAENNPKDLEWDVRFTATKRTYAYQILHSFDPVGDGDNDCQHLYSTASYHFYPFLHDKVWRIHEKRSKRHHAKYSSNLNPTTTSSLDIEAMNRAGKYLIGTHDFTSFRGKGCQRASPVVTIDDLWCAAENYRGDLGGGILNAVSKKLTFCTNQNEDVSPHLDTMLRIPDALQLITIVISGNSFLYHQVRNVAACLVEVGRGKMNPEDVKSILDKRNRACAPGMAPPQGLFLVDVEHGDFRF
;
A
#
# COMPACT_ATOMS: atom_id res chain seq x y z
N MET A 1 28.71 12.56 1.06
CA MET A 1 27.87 13.64 1.64
C MET A 1 27.26 14.42 0.50
N LEU A 2 26.01 14.86 0.64
CA LEU A 2 25.39 15.78 -0.32
C LEU A 2 26.18 17.10 -0.42
N SER A 3 26.30 17.66 -1.63
CA SER A 3 26.95 18.95 -1.79
C SER A 3 26.18 20.05 -1.06
N ARG A 4 26.87 21.13 -0.68
CA ARG A 4 26.42 22.18 0.27
C ARG A 4 25.02 22.78 0.01
N ASN A 5 24.50 22.63 -1.21
CA ASN A 5 23.21 23.17 -1.63
C ASN A 5 22.05 22.16 -1.66
N TRP A 6 22.28 20.88 -1.35
CA TRP A 6 21.28 19.81 -1.37
C TRP A 6 20.93 19.33 0.03
N ARG A 7 19.67 18.99 0.24
CA ARG A 7 19.18 18.42 1.50
C ARG A 7 18.28 17.22 1.20
N ARG A 8 18.50 16.11 1.91
CA ARG A 8 17.64 14.94 1.86
C ARG A 8 16.43 15.12 2.77
N TYR A 9 15.25 14.86 2.24
CA TYR A 9 13.99 14.83 2.96
C TYR A 9 13.44 13.42 2.91
N ALA A 10 12.83 12.98 3.99
CA ALA A 10 12.06 11.75 4.06
C ALA A 10 10.57 12.12 4.18
N PHE A 11 9.73 11.36 3.50
CA PHE A 11 8.29 11.59 3.41
C PHE A 11 7.55 10.30 3.75
N ALA A 12 6.45 10.44 4.46
CA ALA A 12 5.44 9.40 4.58
C ALA A 12 4.33 9.62 3.53
N VAL A 13 3.91 8.55 2.86
CA VAL A 13 2.91 8.61 1.80
C VAL A 13 1.91 7.47 1.92
N GLN A 14 0.65 7.85 1.74
CA GLN A 14 -0.48 6.96 1.57
C GLN A 14 -0.85 6.93 0.10
N TYR A 15 -1.18 5.75 -0.43
CA TYR A 15 -1.72 5.64 -1.77
C TYR A 15 -2.58 4.41 -1.98
N HIS A 16 -3.49 4.57 -2.92
CA HIS A 16 -4.37 3.54 -3.41
C HIS A 16 -3.81 2.91 -4.69
N GLY A 17 -3.38 1.65 -4.62
CA GLY A 17 -2.71 0.94 -5.72
C GLY A 17 -3.61 0.48 -6.87
N GLY A 18 -4.94 0.46 -6.71
CA GLY A 18 -5.85 -0.10 -7.72
C GLY A 18 -5.76 0.57 -9.08
N SER A 19 -5.46 1.87 -9.11
CA SER A 19 -5.31 2.66 -10.35
C SER A 19 -3.84 3.00 -10.68
N SER A 20 -2.86 2.39 -10.01
CA SER A 20 -1.43 2.73 -10.18
C SER A 20 -0.63 1.52 -10.65
N LEU A 21 0.40 1.75 -11.46
CA LEU A 21 1.33 0.72 -11.95
C LEU A 21 2.36 0.27 -10.88
N GLY A 22 2.02 0.41 -9.60
CA GLY A 22 2.92 0.23 -8.46
C GLY A 22 3.68 1.50 -8.13
N PHE A 23 4.60 1.41 -7.16
CA PHE A 23 5.31 2.60 -6.70
C PHE A 23 6.34 3.10 -7.72
N THR A 24 7.16 2.18 -8.23
CA THR A 24 8.41 2.48 -8.94
C THR A 24 8.14 3.14 -10.29
N TYR A 25 8.90 4.19 -10.60
CA TYR A 25 8.88 4.82 -11.92
C TYR A 25 9.36 3.86 -13.01
N GLN A 26 8.54 3.63 -14.03
CA GLN A 26 8.83 2.69 -15.13
C GLN A 26 9.50 3.34 -16.34
N GLY A 27 9.85 4.62 -16.27
CA GLY A 27 10.45 5.35 -17.40
C GLY A 27 9.42 5.79 -18.46
N PRO A 28 9.80 6.69 -19.38
CA PRO A 28 8.94 7.13 -20.48
C PRO A 28 8.92 6.15 -21.68
N LYS A 29 9.47 4.94 -21.53
CA LYS A 29 9.62 3.96 -22.60
C LYS A 29 9.13 2.60 -22.12
N GLY A 30 7.86 2.30 -22.33
CA GLY A 30 7.31 0.96 -22.10
C GLY A 30 5.98 0.75 -22.79
N GLU A 31 6.01 0.20 -24.01
CA GLU A 31 4.93 -0.50 -24.76
C GLU A 31 3.77 0.28 -25.41
N ASN A 32 3.98 1.19 -26.39
CA ASN A 32 2.98 1.63 -27.40
C ASN A 32 1.47 1.65 -27.00
N CYS A 33 0.96 2.77 -26.50
CA CYS A 33 -0.47 3.10 -26.60
C CYS A 33 -0.59 4.35 -27.49
N ILE A 34 -1.36 4.23 -28.56
CA ILE A 34 -1.71 5.34 -29.46
C ILE A 34 -2.99 5.97 -28.88
N VAL A 35 -2.95 7.26 -28.55
CA VAL A 35 -4.15 8.03 -28.19
C VAL A 35 -4.45 8.95 -29.37
N TYR A 36 -5.67 8.88 -29.89
CA TYR A 36 -6.15 9.76 -30.95
C TYR A 36 -6.82 10.99 -30.32
N GLN A 37 -6.46 12.19 -30.76
CA GLN A 37 -7.27 13.38 -30.50
C GLN A 37 -8.43 13.42 -31.50
N PRO A 38 -9.69 13.54 -31.06
CA PRO A 38 -10.80 13.80 -31.98
C PRO A 38 -10.62 15.20 -32.59
N GLY A 39 -10.39 15.26 -33.90
CA GLY A 39 -10.48 16.52 -34.67
C GLY A 39 -9.17 17.23 -35.04
N SER A 40 -8.00 16.61 -34.88
CA SER A 40 -6.74 17.16 -35.42
C SER A 40 -6.16 16.27 -36.51
N ASP A 41 -5.83 16.84 -37.66
CA ASP A 41 -5.16 16.16 -38.78
C ASP A 41 -3.84 15.52 -38.33
N ASN A 42 -3.88 14.21 -38.06
CA ASN A 42 -2.78 13.24 -38.02
C ASN A 42 -1.42 13.66 -37.38
N THR A 43 -1.39 14.64 -36.48
CA THR A 43 -0.19 15.01 -35.74
C THR A 43 -0.10 14.16 -34.47
N VAL A 44 0.65 13.06 -34.56
CA VAL A 44 0.93 12.17 -33.44
C VAL A 44 1.79 12.89 -32.40
N ILE A 45 1.18 13.40 -31.33
CA ILE A 45 1.93 13.82 -30.14
C ILE A 45 2.21 12.55 -29.32
N GLN A 46 3.40 11.99 -29.50
CA GLN A 46 3.86 10.80 -28.79
C GLN A 46 4.24 11.17 -27.34
N ALA A 47 3.30 11.09 -26.40
CA ALA A 47 3.59 11.19 -24.97
C ALA A 47 3.24 9.86 -24.26
N ASP A 48 4.23 8.99 -24.06
CA ASP A 48 4.08 7.77 -23.25
C ASP A 48 3.90 8.17 -21.77
N LEU A 49 2.64 8.21 -21.32
CA LEU A 49 2.28 8.61 -19.95
C LEU A 49 2.45 7.48 -18.92
N ARG A 50 2.72 6.22 -19.33
CA ARG A 50 2.73 5.08 -18.38
C ARG A 50 3.81 5.18 -17.32
N GLY A 51 4.98 5.75 -17.64
CA GLY A 51 6.00 6.06 -16.62
C GLY A 51 5.45 6.95 -15.50
N PHE A 52 4.59 7.91 -15.86
CA PHE A 52 3.98 8.87 -14.96
C PHE A 52 2.76 8.34 -14.18
N GLU A 53 2.30 7.12 -14.47
CA GLU A 53 1.16 6.48 -13.78
C GLU A 53 1.57 5.63 -12.56
N SER A 54 2.86 5.53 -12.29
CA SER A 54 3.39 5.07 -11.01
C SER A 54 3.19 6.13 -9.92
N VAL A 55 3.17 5.70 -8.65
CA VAL A 55 3.14 6.64 -7.51
C VAL A 55 4.32 7.60 -7.57
N GLU A 56 5.52 7.10 -7.86
CA GLU A 56 6.73 7.90 -8.04
C GLU A 56 6.59 8.88 -9.21
N GLY A 57 6.02 8.45 -10.34
CA GLY A 57 5.77 9.29 -11.52
C GLY A 57 4.86 10.49 -11.22
N ARG A 58 3.78 10.27 -10.47
CA ARG A 58 2.89 11.33 -10.00
C ARG A 58 3.58 12.27 -9.00
N ILE A 59 4.38 11.73 -8.08
CA ILE A 59 5.21 12.53 -7.16
C ILE A 59 6.22 13.38 -7.93
N ARG A 60 6.88 12.84 -8.96
CA ARG A 60 7.80 13.59 -9.85
C ARG A 60 7.11 14.75 -10.54
N ARG A 61 5.88 14.56 -11.05
CA ARG A 61 5.07 15.65 -11.64
C ARG A 61 4.76 16.75 -10.64
N ALA A 62 4.37 16.37 -9.42
CA ALA A 62 4.12 17.33 -8.34
C ALA A 62 5.40 18.07 -7.93
N LEU A 63 6.54 17.38 -7.81
CA LEU A 63 7.85 17.98 -7.53
C LEU A 63 8.30 18.93 -8.65
N ASN A 64 8.13 18.55 -9.92
CA ASN A 64 8.44 19.40 -11.07
C ASN A 64 7.71 20.76 -10.98
N ARG A 65 6.43 20.73 -10.58
CA ARG A 65 5.62 21.96 -10.42
C ARG A 65 5.99 22.74 -9.15
N LEU A 66 6.36 22.06 -8.07
CA LEU A 66 6.65 22.68 -6.78
C LEU A 66 8.05 23.31 -6.68
N VAL A 67 9.07 22.58 -7.12
CA VAL A 67 10.48 22.96 -6.93
C VAL A 67 11.25 23.14 -8.24
N GLY A 68 10.71 22.67 -9.37
CA GLY A 68 11.38 22.67 -10.68
C GLY A 68 12.17 21.37 -10.94
N SER A 69 12.22 20.93 -12.20
CA SER A 69 12.80 19.65 -12.61
C SER A 69 14.26 19.45 -12.23
N ASP A 70 15.06 20.52 -12.22
CA ASP A 70 16.50 20.46 -11.93
C ASP A 70 16.85 20.60 -10.44
N ASN A 71 15.83 20.73 -9.59
CA ASN A 71 15.99 21.02 -8.17
C ASN A 71 15.63 19.85 -7.25
N TYR A 72 15.43 18.65 -7.80
CA TYR A 72 15.32 17.42 -7.00
C TYR A 72 16.00 16.23 -7.71
N LYS A 73 16.42 15.23 -6.94
CA LYS A 73 16.98 13.97 -7.43
C LYS A 73 16.86 12.87 -6.38
N ASN A 74 17.32 11.67 -6.75
CA ASN A 74 17.47 10.54 -5.82
C ASN A 74 16.17 10.19 -5.08
N ILE A 75 15.08 10.04 -5.83
CA ILE A 75 13.85 9.50 -5.26
C ILE A 75 14.05 8.01 -5.01
N GLN A 76 13.92 7.58 -3.77
CA GLN A 76 13.95 6.16 -3.40
C GLN A 76 12.84 5.84 -2.44
N VAL A 77 12.27 4.65 -2.54
CA VAL A 77 11.20 4.16 -1.67
C VAL A 77 11.71 3.06 -0.76
N SER A 78 11.24 3.05 0.48
CA SER A 78 11.61 2.05 1.48
C SER A 78 11.14 0.65 1.11
N SER A 79 9.94 0.56 0.54
CA SER A 79 9.27 -0.68 0.18
C SER A 79 8.62 -0.52 -1.19
N ARG A 80 9.12 -1.27 -2.17
CA ARG A 80 8.50 -1.31 -3.52
C ARG A 80 7.18 -2.07 -3.43
N THR A 81 6.12 -1.51 -4.01
CA THR A 81 4.82 -2.18 -4.13
C THR A 81 4.49 -2.43 -5.60
N ASP A 82 3.89 -3.60 -5.85
CA ASP A 82 3.45 -4.01 -7.19
C ASP A 82 2.17 -3.27 -7.62
N ARG A 83 1.78 -3.42 -8.88
CA ARG A 83 0.49 -2.95 -9.39
C ARG A 83 -0.66 -3.53 -8.54
N GLY A 84 -1.61 -2.68 -8.16
CA GLY A 84 -2.76 -3.08 -7.34
C GLY A 84 -2.50 -3.19 -5.84
N VAL A 85 -1.25 -3.02 -5.37
CA VAL A 85 -0.93 -3.05 -3.93
C VAL A 85 -1.01 -1.65 -3.35
N HIS A 86 -1.68 -1.52 -2.21
CA HIS A 86 -1.91 -0.25 -1.53
C HIS A 86 -0.82 0.03 -0.49
N ALA A 87 -0.73 1.28 -0.04
CA ALA A 87 0.02 1.61 1.15
C ALA A 87 -0.72 2.64 2.00
N TRP A 88 -0.78 2.38 3.29
CA TRP A 88 -1.23 3.37 4.26
C TRP A 88 -0.12 4.30 4.68
N ARG A 89 1.06 3.73 4.95
CA ARG A 89 2.25 4.50 5.29
C ARG A 89 3.48 3.85 4.68
N ASN A 90 3.73 4.15 3.41
CA ASN A 90 5.04 3.93 2.83
C ASN A 90 5.93 5.12 3.13
N THR A 91 7.25 4.94 3.04
CA THR A 91 8.21 6.04 3.17
C THR A 91 9.10 6.13 1.97
N PHE A 92 9.39 7.34 1.52
CA PHE A 92 10.32 7.61 0.43
C PHE A 92 11.22 8.81 0.76
N GLN A 93 12.39 8.87 0.15
CA GLN A 93 13.31 10.00 0.27
C GLN A 93 13.40 10.76 -1.05
N VAL A 94 13.75 12.04 -0.95
CA VAL A 94 14.11 12.89 -2.08
C VAL A 94 15.22 13.85 -1.67
N ASP A 95 16.23 14.02 -2.51
CA ASP A 95 17.23 15.08 -2.35
C ASP A 95 16.73 16.33 -3.08
N ILE A 96 16.50 17.43 -2.35
CA ILE A 96 15.97 18.69 -2.89
C ILE A 96 16.99 19.81 -2.70
N ARG A 97 17.18 20.63 -3.74
CA ARG A 97 18.08 21.79 -3.72
C ARG A 97 17.48 22.92 -2.88
N SER A 98 18.33 23.59 -2.11
CA SER A 98 17.94 24.75 -1.28
C SER A 98 17.47 25.92 -2.15
N ARG A 99 16.48 26.67 -1.67
CA ARG A 99 16.01 27.88 -2.36
C ARG A 99 17.07 28.96 -2.25
N ARG A 100 17.36 29.64 -3.36
CA ARG A 100 18.13 30.87 -3.35
C ARG A 100 17.17 32.04 -3.14
N LEU A 101 17.26 32.71 -2.00
CA LEU A 101 16.48 33.91 -1.71
C LEU A 101 17.39 35.13 -1.86
N ARG A 102 16.92 36.18 -2.54
CA ARG A 102 17.61 37.48 -2.49
C ARG A 102 17.51 38.00 -1.07
N CYS A 103 18.64 38.42 -0.49
CA CYS A 103 18.60 39.14 0.78
C CYS A 103 17.75 40.41 0.62
N PRO A 104 16.77 40.64 1.50
CA PRO A 104 16.14 41.95 1.61
C PRO A 104 17.08 42.85 2.43
N SER A 105 18.14 43.35 1.80
CA SER A 105 18.85 44.52 2.32
C SER A 105 18.44 45.71 1.47
N GLU A 106 18.13 46.80 2.17
CA GLU A 106 17.63 48.09 1.70
C GLU A 106 18.17 48.53 0.34
N ALA A 107 17.25 49.07 -0.48
CA ALA A 107 17.49 49.97 -1.61
C ALA A 107 18.93 50.08 -2.11
N ALA A 108 19.31 49.26 -3.10
CA ALA A 108 20.39 49.63 -4.00
C ALA A 108 20.25 48.92 -5.35
N ILE A 109 20.08 49.74 -6.37
CA ILE A 109 20.29 49.44 -7.78
C ILE A 109 21.71 48.86 -7.93
N ILE A 110 21.81 47.56 -8.22
CA ILE A 110 23.05 46.96 -8.74
C ILE A 110 22.66 46.21 -10.01
N PRO A 111 23.27 46.54 -11.17
CA PRO A 111 22.92 45.92 -12.43
C PRO A 111 23.25 44.42 -12.42
N GLU A 112 22.48 43.69 -13.21
CA GLU A 112 22.55 42.25 -13.44
C GLU A 112 23.99 41.74 -13.57
N LYS A 113 24.33 40.68 -12.80
CA LYS A 113 25.45 39.72 -12.97
C LYS A 113 26.37 39.48 -11.75
N SER A 114 25.91 39.67 -10.50
CA SER A 114 26.62 39.03 -9.37
C SER A 114 25.70 38.15 -8.52
N ASP A 115 25.89 36.84 -8.66
CA ASP A 115 25.22 35.75 -7.91
C ASP A 115 25.66 35.72 -6.42
N ARG A 116 26.28 36.80 -5.91
CA ARG A 116 27.02 36.86 -4.63
C ARG A 116 26.13 37.17 -3.41
N ASN A 117 24.89 37.63 -3.60
CA ASN A 117 23.99 38.08 -2.51
C ASN A 117 22.76 37.16 -2.30
N LEU A 118 22.84 35.88 -2.65
CA LEU A 118 21.76 34.91 -2.47
C LEU A 118 22.00 34.06 -1.22
N THR A 119 21.11 34.16 -0.23
CA THR A 119 21.11 33.25 0.92
C THR A 119 20.42 31.95 0.55
N SER A 120 21.05 30.81 0.87
CA SER A 120 20.44 29.50 0.65
C SER A 120 19.57 29.13 1.84
N LYS A 121 18.27 28.92 1.60
CA LYS A 121 17.32 28.51 2.63
C LYS A 121 16.77 27.12 2.31
N GLN A 122 16.90 26.20 3.25
CA GLN A 122 16.30 24.87 3.16
C GLN A 122 14.77 24.97 3.10
N TRP A 123 14.15 24.02 2.43
CA TRP A 123 12.70 23.93 2.38
C TRP A 123 12.16 23.51 3.76
N ASN A 124 11.09 24.17 4.20
CA ASN A 124 10.37 23.72 5.38
C ASN A 124 9.60 22.43 5.02
N PRO A 125 9.77 21.31 5.77
CA PRO A 125 9.09 20.06 5.47
C PRO A 125 7.56 20.18 5.39
N ARG A 126 6.92 20.98 6.25
CA ARG A 126 5.46 21.20 6.20
C ARG A 126 5.02 21.86 4.89
N ASN A 127 5.80 22.80 4.38
CA ASN A 127 5.50 23.45 3.10
C ASN A 127 5.67 22.48 1.92
N LEU A 128 6.62 21.54 2.00
CA LEU A 128 6.76 20.48 1.01
C LEU A 128 5.54 19.56 1.00
N VAL A 129 5.04 19.16 2.18
CA VAL A 129 3.82 18.34 2.30
C VAL A 129 2.62 19.07 1.68
N HIS A 130 2.36 20.32 2.07
CA HIS A 130 1.26 21.10 1.52
C HIS A 130 1.38 21.31 0.01
N GLY A 131 2.57 21.69 -0.47
CA GLY A 131 2.83 21.92 -1.89
C GLY A 131 2.66 20.65 -2.73
N LEU A 132 3.20 19.52 -2.26
CA LEU A 132 3.05 18.24 -2.96
C LEU A 132 1.59 17.82 -3.03
N ASN A 133 0.86 17.85 -1.91
CA ASN A 133 -0.56 17.52 -1.90
C ASN A 133 -1.39 18.47 -2.78
N PHE A 134 -1.07 19.76 -2.80
CA PHE A 134 -1.73 20.74 -3.67
C PHE A 134 -1.63 20.36 -5.15
N TYR A 135 -0.44 19.96 -5.61
CA TYR A 135 -0.25 19.57 -7.01
C TYR A 135 -0.75 18.15 -7.30
N LEU A 136 -0.61 17.20 -6.38
CA LEU A 136 -1.11 15.84 -6.53
C LEU A 136 -2.64 15.81 -6.70
N ALA A 137 -3.38 16.61 -5.93
CA ALA A 137 -4.84 16.72 -6.03
C ALA A 137 -5.34 17.35 -7.34
N ARG A 138 -4.43 17.92 -8.15
CA ARG A 138 -4.72 18.55 -9.45
C ARG A 138 -4.21 17.72 -10.63
N LEU A 139 -3.61 16.55 -10.37
CA LEU A 139 -3.26 15.62 -11.44
C LEU A 139 -4.52 14.85 -11.84
N PRO A 140 -4.79 14.67 -13.14
CA PRO A 140 -5.97 13.95 -13.58
C PRO A 140 -6.05 12.54 -13.00
N SER A 141 -7.26 12.16 -12.60
CA SER A 141 -7.59 10.79 -12.19
C SER A 141 -7.82 9.91 -13.43
N PHE A 142 -7.54 8.62 -13.29
CA PHE A 142 -7.60 7.60 -14.37
C PHE A 142 -9.02 7.37 -14.94
N LEU A 143 -10.08 7.79 -14.24
CA LEU A 143 -11.46 7.39 -14.53
C LEU A 143 -12.24 8.33 -15.47
N LEU A 144 -11.59 9.33 -16.05
CA LEU A 144 -12.21 10.23 -17.03
C LEU A 144 -11.47 10.09 -18.36
N GLU A 145 -11.62 8.92 -18.99
CA GLU A 145 -11.64 8.89 -20.45
C GLU A 145 -13.01 9.45 -20.84
N ASP A 146 -13.00 10.58 -21.55
CA ASP A 146 -14.12 11.29 -22.23
C ASP A 146 -14.41 12.73 -21.79
N GLU A 147 -13.44 13.52 -21.31
CA GLU A 147 -13.56 14.99 -21.43
C GLU A 147 -12.23 15.63 -21.85
N PRO A 148 -12.17 16.31 -23.01
CA PRO A 148 -10.98 17.04 -23.42
C PRO A 148 -10.70 18.15 -22.40
N TYR A 149 -9.41 18.28 -22.08
CA TYR A 149 -8.86 19.29 -21.20
C TYR A 149 -9.27 20.69 -21.67
N ALA A 150 -10.33 21.26 -21.08
CA ALA A 150 -10.72 22.63 -21.32
C ALA A 150 -9.69 23.56 -20.67
N GLU A 151 -8.72 24.01 -21.46
CA GLU A 151 -7.98 25.24 -21.17
C GLU A 151 -8.92 26.45 -21.30
N THR A 152 -9.82 26.64 -20.34
CA THR A 152 -10.56 27.90 -20.23
C THR A 152 -10.42 28.49 -18.84
N ARG A 153 -9.71 29.61 -18.84
CA ARG A 153 -9.68 30.62 -17.77
C ARG A 153 -11.11 30.96 -17.30
N ASN A 154 -11.20 31.26 -16.02
CA ASN A 154 -12.20 32.17 -15.40
C ASN A 154 -13.61 31.68 -15.05
N ASP A 155 -13.83 30.43 -14.62
CA ASP A 155 -15.08 30.11 -13.91
C ASP A 155 -14.91 29.03 -12.83
N VAL A 156 -14.29 29.41 -11.71
CA VAL A 156 -14.13 28.55 -10.52
C VAL A 156 -15.32 28.72 -9.54
N SER A 157 -16.37 29.46 -9.92
CA SER A 157 -17.49 29.79 -9.03
C SER A 157 -18.76 28.96 -9.27
N ARG A 158 -18.79 28.00 -10.22
CA ARG A 158 -20.04 27.32 -10.62
C ARG A 158 -20.11 25.80 -10.46
N LEU A 159 -19.10 25.14 -9.91
CA LEU A 159 -19.14 23.68 -9.64
C LEU A 159 -19.16 23.32 -8.14
N SER A 160 -19.39 24.29 -7.28
CA SER A 160 -19.63 24.04 -5.85
C SER A 160 -20.95 24.68 -5.43
N THR A 161 -22.06 23.98 -5.57
CA THR A 161 -23.26 24.04 -4.70
C THR A 161 -24.46 23.45 -5.42
N SER A 162 -24.96 22.30 -4.97
CA SER A 162 -26.37 22.12 -4.57
C SER A 162 -26.80 20.66 -4.36
N GLU A 163 -26.17 19.66 -4.98
CA GLU A 163 -26.69 18.28 -4.90
C GLU A 163 -25.82 17.29 -4.09
N ASN A 164 -24.52 17.53 -3.96
CA ASN A 164 -23.61 16.66 -3.19
C ASN A 164 -23.66 16.86 -1.67
N GLN A 165 -24.54 17.73 -1.16
CA GLN A 165 -24.65 18.03 0.29
C GLN A 165 -25.70 17.17 1.03
N ARG A 166 -26.49 16.34 0.34
CA ARG A 166 -27.58 15.57 0.99
C ARG A 166 -27.15 14.25 1.62
N PHE A 167 -26.00 13.71 1.27
CA PHE A 167 -25.40 12.54 1.91
C PHE A 167 -23.96 12.90 2.23
N GLY A 168 -23.62 13.04 3.52
CA GLY A 168 -22.34 13.54 4.02
C GLY A 168 -21.12 12.64 3.75
N GLN A 169 -20.96 12.13 2.53
CA GLN A 169 -19.79 11.40 2.07
C GLN A 169 -19.15 12.14 0.90
N THR A 170 -18.25 13.06 1.22
CA THR A 170 -17.34 13.65 0.24
C THR A 170 -16.29 12.60 -0.15
N PHE A 171 -16.57 11.77 -1.17
CA PHE A 171 -15.51 11.02 -1.82
C PHE A 171 -14.80 11.96 -2.80
N ASP A 172 -13.72 12.56 -2.33
CA ASP A 172 -12.86 13.41 -3.15
C ASP A 172 -11.98 12.50 -4.04
N TYR A 173 -12.54 12.05 -5.17
CA TYR A 173 -11.93 11.10 -6.12
C TYR A 173 -10.65 11.63 -6.82
N ASN A 174 -10.14 12.81 -6.45
CA ASN A 174 -9.04 13.46 -7.14
C ASN A 174 -7.63 13.22 -6.54
N SER A 175 -7.48 12.46 -5.44
CA SER A 175 -6.13 12.09 -4.96
C SER A 175 -6.01 10.68 -4.39
N ASN A 176 -5.69 9.72 -5.26
CA ASN A 176 -5.28 8.36 -4.86
C ASN A 176 -3.88 8.31 -4.20
N ILE A 177 -3.22 9.46 -3.98
CA ILE A 177 -1.91 9.59 -3.34
C ILE A 177 -1.95 10.81 -2.42
N ARG A 178 -1.54 10.63 -1.17
CA ARG A 178 -1.47 11.68 -0.16
C ARG A 178 -0.15 11.62 0.58
N ILE A 179 0.59 12.73 0.57
CA ILE A 179 1.75 12.93 1.45
C ILE A 179 1.22 13.19 2.85
N LEU A 180 1.56 12.31 3.79
CA LEU A 180 1.09 12.38 5.17
C LEU A 180 1.94 13.36 5.98
N SER A 181 3.25 13.24 5.85
CA SER A 181 4.21 14.00 6.63
C SER A 181 5.59 13.98 5.97
N ALA A 182 6.46 14.88 6.40
CA ALA A 182 7.83 15.00 5.91
C ALA A 182 8.76 15.47 7.02
N GLY A 183 10.01 15.03 6.96
CA GLY A 183 11.07 15.48 7.85
C GLY A 183 12.41 15.56 7.13
N PHE A 184 13.39 16.15 7.81
CA PHE A 184 14.77 16.04 7.35
C PHE A 184 15.25 14.61 7.55
N ALA A 185 15.83 14.03 6.51
CA ALA A 185 16.54 12.77 6.70
C ALA A 185 17.76 13.00 7.60
N PRO A 186 18.06 12.06 8.50
CA PRO A 186 19.21 12.18 9.38
C PRO A 186 20.49 12.14 8.55
N ASN A 187 21.47 12.97 8.93
CA ASN A 187 22.77 13.02 8.28
C ASN A 187 23.74 12.08 9.02
N ILE A 188 23.43 10.78 9.02
CA ILE A 188 24.21 9.75 9.68
C ILE A 188 24.71 8.71 8.67
N ARG A 189 25.73 7.96 9.06
CA ARG A 189 26.12 6.73 8.39
C ARG A 189 25.59 5.54 9.17
N VAL A 190 25.22 4.49 8.47
CA VAL A 190 24.71 3.24 9.02
C VAL A 190 25.58 2.06 8.55
N PRO A 191 25.74 1.02 9.37
CA PRO A 191 26.45 -0.19 8.95
C PRO A 191 25.81 -0.79 7.70
N ASN A 192 26.64 -1.16 6.72
CA ASN A 192 26.19 -1.84 5.53
C ASN A 192 25.88 -3.31 5.86
N ARG A 193 24.60 -3.66 5.93
CA ARG A 193 24.15 -5.05 6.18
C ARG A 193 24.57 -6.04 5.10
N SER A 194 24.96 -5.55 3.92
CA SER A 194 25.45 -6.36 2.80
C SER A 194 26.98 -6.34 2.71
N TYR A 195 27.69 -5.82 3.71
CA TYR A 195 29.14 -5.81 3.74
C TYR A 195 29.68 -7.24 3.76
N ASP A 196 30.56 -7.56 2.81
CA ASP A 196 31.27 -8.83 2.75
C ASP A 196 32.73 -8.64 3.21
N PRO A 197 33.15 -9.20 4.35
CA PRO A 197 34.54 -9.08 4.83
C PRO A 197 35.55 -9.84 3.94
N ASN A 198 35.08 -10.72 3.05
CA ASN A 198 35.95 -11.47 2.14
C ASN A 198 36.29 -10.70 0.85
N LEU A 199 35.60 -9.59 0.58
CA LEU A 199 35.92 -8.70 -0.54
C LEU A 199 36.92 -7.62 -0.10
N PRO A 200 37.75 -7.10 -1.02
CA PRO A 200 38.69 -6.01 -0.72
C PRO A 200 37.98 -4.81 -0.05
N GLU A 201 38.61 -4.22 0.98
CA GLU A 201 38.02 -3.08 1.71
C GLU A 201 37.82 -1.82 0.85
N ASP A 202 38.63 -1.69 -0.21
CA ASP A 202 38.60 -0.60 -1.18
C ASP A 202 37.64 -0.86 -2.35
N ALA A 203 36.96 -2.01 -2.39
CA ALA A 203 35.94 -2.28 -3.40
C ALA A 203 34.82 -1.23 -3.30
N GLU A 204 34.68 -0.40 -4.34
CA GLU A 204 33.77 0.75 -4.40
C GLU A 204 32.31 0.39 -4.07
N ASN A 205 31.92 -0.87 -4.31
CA ASN A 205 30.58 -1.42 -4.07
C ASN A 205 30.43 -2.17 -2.73
N ASN A 206 31.45 -2.17 -1.86
CA ASN A 206 31.44 -2.88 -0.57
C ASN A 206 31.85 -1.99 0.62
N PRO A 207 31.31 -0.76 0.77
CA PRO A 207 31.67 0.08 1.90
C PRO A 207 31.19 -0.54 3.23
N LYS A 208 31.99 -0.42 4.30
CA LYS A 208 31.59 -0.82 5.66
C LYS A 208 30.35 -0.05 6.16
N ASP A 209 30.28 1.24 5.83
CA ASP A 209 29.18 2.13 6.22
C ASP A 209 28.56 2.84 5.01
N LEU A 210 27.24 2.87 4.97
CA LEU A 210 26.45 3.59 3.96
C LEU A 210 25.89 4.89 4.55
N GLU A 211 25.65 5.89 3.70
CA GLU A 211 24.82 7.03 4.12
C GLU A 211 23.40 6.55 4.45
N TRP A 212 22.73 7.23 5.38
CA TRP A 212 21.34 6.94 5.68
C TRP A 212 20.48 6.92 4.41
N ASP A 213 19.73 5.84 4.25
CA ASP A 213 18.84 5.63 3.12
C ASP A 213 17.54 5.01 3.60
N VAL A 214 16.42 5.52 3.10
CA VAL A 214 15.08 5.12 3.53
C VAL A 214 14.79 3.63 3.34
N ARG A 215 15.48 2.93 2.43
CA ARG A 215 15.29 1.49 2.22
C ARG A 215 16.20 0.66 3.10
N PHE A 216 17.48 0.99 3.15
CA PHE A 216 18.48 0.19 3.88
C PHE A 216 18.40 0.37 5.40
N THR A 217 17.89 1.51 5.86
CA THR A 217 17.74 1.82 7.29
C THR A 217 16.41 1.39 7.88
N ALA A 218 15.42 1.09 7.04
CA ALA A 218 14.17 0.53 7.52
C ALA A 218 14.43 -0.80 8.24
N THR A 219 13.95 -0.85 9.46
CA THR A 219 14.13 -1.93 10.44
C THR A 219 13.03 -2.97 10.35
N LYS A 220 11.80 -2.54 10.04
CA LYS A 220 10.63 -3.40 9.99
C LYS A 220 9.60 -2.88 9.00
N ARG A 221 8.92 -3.81 8.32
CA ARG A 221 7.76 -3.54 7.47
C ARG A 221 6.60 -4.34 8.00
N THR A 222 5.44 -3.70 8.08
CA THR A 222 4.18 -4.36 8.45
C THR A 222 3.25 -4.33 7.26
N TYR A 223 2.75 -5.49 6.87
CA TYR A 223 1.74 -5.65 5.84
C TYR A 223 0.46 -6.18 6.45
N ALA A 224 -0.66 -5.80 5.86
CA ALA A 224 -1.96 -6.40 6.11
C ALA A 224 -2.56 -6.87 4.80
N TYR A 225 -3.17 -8.04 4.81
CA TYR A 225 -3.89 -8.60 3.68
C TYR A 225 -5.37 -8.75 4.04
N GLN A 226 -6.24 -8.03 3.36
CA GLN A 226 -7.68 -8.05 3.58
C GLN A 226 -8.41 -8.99 2.64
N ILE A 227 -9.29 -9.78 3.23
CA ILE A 227 -10.16 -10.72 2.55
C ILE A 227 -11.59 -10.40 3.01
N LEU A 228 -12.47 -10.12 2.05
CA LEU A 228 -13.90 -10.06 2.33
C LEU A 228 -14.48 -11.45 2.05
N HIS A 229 -14.80 -12.16 3.11
CA HIS A 229 -15.39 -13.50 3.05
C HIS A 229 -16.91 -13.41 3.16
N SER A 230 -17.59 -14.06 2.23
CA SER A 230 -19.04 -14.18 2.21
C SER A 230 -19.44 -15.64 2.14
N PHE A 231 -20.55 -16.00 2.78
CA PHE A 231 -21.06 -17.37 2.77
C PHE A 231 -22.58 -17.41 2.75
N ASP A 232 -23.16 -18.53 2.34
CA ASP A 232 -24.61 -18.72 2.41
C ASP A 232 -25.07 -18.78 3.89
N PRO A 233 -26.05 -17.98 4.32
CA PRO A 233 -26.53 -18.00 5.70
C PRO A 233 -27.15 -19.36 6.06
N VAL A 234 -27.23 -19.65 7.37
CA VAL A 234 -27.94 -20.81 7.89
C VAL A 234 -29.44 -20.59 7.72
N GLY A 235 -30.00 -20.97 6.58
CA GLY A 235 -31.44 -21.12 6.42
C GLY A 235 -31.87 -22.46 7.02
N ASP A 236 -32.64 -22.40 8.11
CA ASP A 236 -33.63 -23.45 8.38
C ASP A 236 -34.51 -23.54 7.13
N GLY A 237 -34.73 -24.75 6.63
CA GLY A 237 -35.20 -24.97 5.27
C GLY A 237 -36.48 -24.19 4.97
N ASP A 238 -36.35 -23.12 4.18
CA ASP A 238 -37.43 -22.53 3.41
C ASP A 238 -36.87 -21.64 2.29
N ASN A 239 -37.57 -21.66 1.16
CA ASN A 239 -37.17 -21.08 -0.12
C ASN A 239 -36.99 -19.54 -0.12
N ASP A 240 -37.16 -18.86 1.02
CA ASP A 240 -37.08 -17.40 1.13
C ASP A 240 -35.64 -16.87 1.24
N CYS A 241 -34.70 -17.68 1.73
CA CYS A 241 -33.29 -17.24 1.82
C CYS A 241 -32.60 -17.17 0.45
N GLN A 242 -33.10 -17.86 -0.58
CA GLN A 242 -32.51 -17.80 -1.92
C GLN A 242 -32.78 -16.47 -2.63
N HIS A 243 -33.89 -15.78 -2.32
CA HIS A 243 -34.25 -14.53 -3.01
C HIS A 243 -33.53 -13.28 -2.50
N LEU A 244 -33.05 -13.26 -1.25
CA LEU A 244 -32.30 -12.13 -0.71
C LEU A 244 -30.86 -12.06 -1.22
N TYR A 245 -30.27 -13.16 -1.71
CA TYR A 245 -28.88 -13.20 -2.20
C TYR A 245 -28.76 -13.49 -3.70
N SER A 246 -29.84 -13.93 -4.32
CA SER A 246 -30.00 -14.01 -5.77
C SER A 246 -30.06 -12.60 -6.35
N THR A 247 -28.99 -12.24 -7.07
CA THR A 247 -28.84 -11.11 -8.02
C THR A 247 -28.98 -9.66 -7.51
N ALA A 248 -29.77 -9.34 -6.48
CA ALA A 248 -30.01 -7.96 -6.04
C ALA A 248 -29.00 -7.42 -4.99
N SER A 249 -28.49 -8.28 -4.10
CA SER A 249 -27.67 -7.83 -2.94
C SER A 249 -26.19 -7.63 -3.21
N TYR A 250 -25.65 -8.18 -4.31
CA TYR A 250 -24.28 -7.86 -4.74
C TYR A 250 -24.20 -6.47 -5.40
N HIS A 251 -25.32 -5.91 -5.85
CA HIS A 251 -25.37 -4.62 -6.55
C HIS A 251 -25.63 -3.43 -5.60
N PHE A 252 -26.22 -3.65 -4.42
CA PHE A 252 -26.64 -2.57 -3.51
C PHE A 252 -25.56 -2.09 -2.53
N TYR A 253 -24.49 -2.85 -2.36
CA TYR A 253 -23.32 -2.40 -1.61
C TYR A 253 -22.25 -1.99 -2.61
N PRO A 254 -22.02 -0.69 -2.88
CA PRO A 254 -20.91 -0.24 -3.70
C PRO A 254 -19.63 -0.55 -2.93
N PHE A 255 -19.12 -1.77 -3.13
CA PHE A 255 -17.91 -2.20 -2.49
C PHE A 255 -16.74 -1.38 -3.04
N LEU A 256 -15.73 -1.12 -2.22
CA LEU A 256 -14.41 -0.70 -2.72
C LEU A 256 -13.75 -1.93 -3.38
N HIS A 257 -14.15 -2.22 -4.63
CA HIS A 257 -13.75 -3.40 -5.43
C HIS A 257 -12.25 -3.58 -5.57
N ASP A 258 -11.53 -2.49 -5.37
CA ASP A 258 -10.11 -2.35 -5.57
C ASP A 258 -9.27 -2.62 -4.32
N LYS A 259 -9.86 -2.89 -3.14
CA LYS A 259 -9.16 -2.94 -1.84
C LYS A 259 -9.23 -4.26 -1.07
N VAL A 260 -9.82 -5.30 -1.64
CA VAL A 260 -9.99 -6.61 -0.95
C VAL A 260 -9.90 -7.80 -1.89
N TRP A 261 -9.40 -8.92 -1.38
CA TRP A 261 -9.65 -10.22 -2.02
C TRP A 261 -11.03 -10.74 -1.60
N ARG A 262 -11.91 -10.99 -2.58
CA ARG A 262 -13.23 -11.55 -2.31
C ARG A 262 -13.23 -13.06 -2.41
N ILE A 263 -13.85 -13.68 -1.42
CA ILE A 263 -14.10 -15.11 -1.39
C ILE A 263 -15.58 -15.31 -1.08
N HIS A 264 -16.24 -16.13 -1.90
CA HIS A 264 -17.59 -16.57 -1.66
C HIS A 264 -17.61 -18.10 -1.59
N GLU A 265 -18.11 -18.64 -0.48
CA GLU A 265 -18.22 -20.09 -0.29
C GLU A 265 -19.66 -20.54 -0.22
N LYS A 266 -19.98 -21.53 -1.07
CA LYS A 266 -21.28 -22.21 -1.06
C LYS A 266 -21.28 -23.26 0.04
N ARG A 267 -22.38 -23.36 0.79
CA ARG A 267 -22.50 -24.37 1.85
C ARG A 267 -22.61 -25.78 1.22
N SER A 268 -21.53 -26.57 1.27
CA SER A 268 -21.55 -27.96 0.78
C SER A 268 -22.01 -28.90 1.89
N LYS A 269 -23.04 -29.71 1.62
CA LYS A 269 -23.60 -30.73 2.54
C LYS A 269 -22.62 -31.86 2.93
N ARG A 270 -21.35 -31.83 2.50
CA ARG A 270 -20.39 -32.95 2.63
C ARG A 270 -19.10 -32.67 3.43
N HIS A 271 -18.87 -31.45 3.93
CA HIS A 271 -17.60 -31.10 4.60
C HIS A 271 -17.60 -31.27 6.13
N HIS A 272 -18.57 -31.99 6.71
CA HIS A 272 -18.37 -32.53 8.05
C HIS A 272 -17.65 -33.88 7.95
N ALA A 273 -16.61 -34.03 8.78
CA ALA A 273 -15.84 -35.24 9.06
C ALA A 273 -14.67 -35.56 8.11
N LYS A 274 -13.51 -34.99 8.44
CA LYS A 274 -12.29 -35.84 8.52
C LYS A 274 -11.29 -35.41 9.60
N TYR A 275 -11.33 -34.16 10.04
CA TYR A 275 -10.49 -33.66 11.14
C TYR A 275 -11.26 -32.74 12.09
N SER A 276 -12.25 -33.29 12.78
CA SER A 276 -12.68 -32.75 14.07
C SER A 276 -13.55 -33.77 14.78
N SER A 277 -12.99 -34.48 15.75
CA SER A 277 -13.77 -35.32 16.66
C SER A 277 -14.33 -34.54 17.85
N ASN A 278 -14.08 -33.23 17.97
CA ASN A 278 -14.45 -32.42 19.15
C ASN A 278 -15.00 -31.01 18.87
N LEU A 279 -15.27 -30.60 17.63
CA LEU A 279 -15.98 -29.33 17.36
C LEU A 279 -17.48 -29.55 17.24
N ASN A 280 -18.24 -28.72 17.97
CA ASN A 280 -19.70 -28.66 17.88
C ASN A 280 -20.17 -28.51 16.41
N PRO A 281 -21.23 -29.21 15.97
CA PRO A 281 -21.67 -29.21 14.56
C PRO A 281 -22.29 -27.89 14.06
N THR A 282 -22.26 -26.80 14.85
CA THR A 282 -22.98 -25.56 14.57
C THR A 282 -22.13 -24.44 13.95
N THR A 283 -20.81 -24.61 13.82
CA THR A 283 -19.91 -23.57 13.27
C THR A 283 -19.34 -23.98 11.92
N THR A 284 -20.12 -23.89 10.85
CA THR A 284 -19.66 -24.24 9.49
C THR A 284 -20.16 -23.24 8.46
N SER A 285 -19.38 -22.17 8.26
CA SER A 285 -19.32 -21.34 7.03
C SER A 285 -18.33 -20.16 7.09
N SER A 286 -17.21 -20.25 7.82
CA SER A 286 -16.14 -19.23 7.74
C SER A 286 -14.77 -19.87 7.61
N LEU A 287 -13.78 -19.14 7.07
CA LEU A 287 -12.40 -19.60 7.07
C LEU A 287 -11.96 -19.89 8.51
N ASP A 288 -11.34 -21.04 8.73
CA ASP A 288 -10.84 -21.43 10.05
C ASP A 288 -9.62 -20.57 10.43
N ILE A 289 -9.88 -19.46 11.13
CA ILE A 289 -8.86 -18.51 11.59
C ILE A 289 -7.89 -19.16 12.57
N GLU A 290 -8.34 -20.14 13.35
CA GLU A 290 -7.46 -20.83 14.28
C GLU A 290 -6.47 -21.72 13.53
N ALA A 291 -6.93 -22.50 12.55
CA ALA A 291 -6.06 -23.27 11.66
C ALA A 291 -5.07 -22.38 10.90
N MET A 292 -5.53 -21.23 10.38
CA MET A 292 -4.67 -20.23 9.75
C MET A 292 -3.58 -19.73 10.71
N ASN A 293 -3.93 -19.41 11.95
CA ASN A 293 -2.96 -18.99 12.96
C ASN A 293 -1.99 -20.11 13.36
N ARG A 294 -2.46 -21.37 13.49
CA ARG A 294 -1.58 -22.53 13.72
C ARG A 294 -0.58 -22.71 12.58
N ALA A 295 -1.03 -22.57 11.33
CA ALA A 295 -0.16 -22.62 10.16
C ALA A 295 0.84 -21.46 10.13
N GLY A 296 0.38 -20.26 10.46
CA GLY A 296 1.19 -19.03 10.52
C GLY A 296 2.38 -19.13 11.48
N LYS A 297 2.23 -19.85 12.60
CA LYS A 297 3.31 -20.08 13.57
C LYS A 297 4.54 -20.77 12.95
N TYR A 298 4.36 -21.65 11.97
CA TYR A 298 5.49 -22.29 11.29
C TYR A 298 6.31 -21.33 10.41
N LEU A 299 5.74 -20.18 10.04
CA LEU A 299 6.38 -19.18 9.21
C LEU A 299 7.11 -18.11 10.04
N ILE A 300 6.83 -17.98 11.34
CA ILE A 300 7.51 -17.03 12.22
C ILE A 300 8.94 -17.49 12.48
N GLY A 301 9.89 -16.54 12.46
CA GLY A 301 11.32 -16.79 12.61
C GLY A 301 12.10 -16.66 11.30
N THR A 302 13.36 -17.09 11.34
CA THR A 302 14.29 -16.99 10.22
C THR A 302 14.32 -18.31 9.45
N HIS A 303 13.84 -18.28 8.20
CA HIS A 303 13.70 -19.47 7.35
C HIS A 303 14.15 -19.21 5.93
N ASP A 304 14.39 -20.28 5.17
CA ASP A 304 14.50 -20.22 3.71
C ASP A 304 13.10 -20.16 3.09
N PHE A 305 12.73 -18.99 2.54
CA PHE A 305 11.40 -18.78 1.95
C PHE A 305 11.37 -19.02 0.43
N THR A 306 12.24 -19.88 -0.11
CA THR A 306 12.24 -20.21 -1.55
C THR A 306 10.87 -20.68 -2.04
N SER A 307 10.13 -21.45 -1.26
CA SER A 307 8.76 -21.89 -1.59
C SER A 307 7.75 -20.76 -1.72
N PHE A 308 8.02 -19.61 -1.11
CA PHE A 308 7.18 -18.41 -1.13
C PHE A 308 7.76 -17.28 -1.99
N ARG A 309 8.87 -17.53 -2.69
CA ARG A 309 9.56 -16.55 -3.53
C ARG A 309 8.94 -16.50 -4.93
N GLY A 310 8.56 -15.31 -5.39
CA GLY A 310 8.09 -15.08 -6.75
C GLY A 310 9.20 -15.17 -7.81
N LYS A 311 8.84 -15.60 -9.03
CA LYS A 311 9.74 -15.57 -10.20
C LYS A 311 10.21 -14.13 -10.46
N GLY A 312 11.48 -13.95 -10.78
CA GLY A 312 12.08 -12.63 -11.03
C GLY A 312 12.56 -11.90 -9.77
N CYS A 313 12.51 -12.53 -8.59
CA CYS A 313 13.11 -11.95 -7.39
C CYS A 313 14.63 -11.79 -7.57
N GLN A 314 15.13 -10.56 -7.45
CA GLN A 314 16.53 -10.20 -7.63
C GLN A 314 17.40 -10.40 -6.38
N ARG A 315 16.81 -10.72 -5.22
CA ARG A 315 17.56 -10.89 -3.97
C ARG A 315 18.40 -12.17 -4.02
N ALA A 316 19.68 -12.10 -3.63
CA ALA A 316 20.54 -13.28 -3.61
C ALA A 316 20.03 -14.35 -2.63
N SER A 317 19.96 -14.02 -1.34
CA SER A 317 19.50 -14.95 -0.31
C SER A 317 17.97 -15.02 -0.20
N PRO A 318 17.37 -16.23 -0.21
CA PRO A 318 15.95 -16.44 0.10
C PRO A 318 15.66 -16.49 1.61
N VAL A 319 16.70 -16.36 2.45
CA VAL A 319 16.56 -16.39 3.90
C VAL A 319 16.13 -15.01 4.41
N VAL A 320 14.97 -14.97 5.05
CA VAL A 320 14.41 -13.76 5.68
C VAL A 320 13.80 -14.09 7.04
N THR A 321 13.49 -13.07 7.83
CA THR A 321 12.90 -13.21 9.16
C THR A 321 11.50 -12.60 9.16
N ILE A 322 10.50 -13.40 9.52
CA ILE A 322 9.16 -12.92 9.88
C ILE A 322 9.16 -12.77 11.40
N ASP A 323 8.94 -11.55 11.89
CA ASP A 323 8.93 -11.25 13.32
C ASP A 323 7.59 -11.64 13.95
N ASP A 324 6.50 -11.43 13.20
CA ASP A 324 5.16 -11.77 13.65
C ASP A 324 4.17 -11.98 12.50
N LEU A 325 3.19 -12.86 12.72
CA LEU A 325 2.15 -13.20 11.76
C LEU A 325 0.90 -13.69 12.51
N TRP A 326 -0.24 -13.06 12.24
CA TRP A 326 -1.53 -13.49 12.79
C TRP A 326 -2.69 -13.17 11.84
N CYS A 327 -3.81 -13.84 12.08
CA CYS A 327 -5.05 -13.70 11.33
C CYS A 327 -6.17 -13.33 12.31
N ALA A 328 -7.02 -12.40 11.92
CA ALA A 328 -8.21 -12.01 12.66
C ALA A 328 -9.42 -11.95 11.71
N ALA A 329 -10.60 -12.28 12.23
CA ALA A 329 -11.87 -12.10 11.56
C ALA A 329 -12.77 -11.19 12.39
N GLU A 330 -13.59 -10.40 11.70
CA GLU A 330 -14.65 -9.58 12.29
C GLU A 330 -15.80 -9.41 11.31
N ASN A 331 -17.00 -9.10 11.82
CA ASN A 331 -18.14 -8.80 10.97
C ASN A 331 -17.86 -7.53 10.18
N TYR A 332 -18.16 -7.56 8.88
CA TYR A 332 -17.96 -6.39 8.03
C TYR A 332 -19.00 -5.31 8.38
N ARG A 333 -18.54 -4.11 8.76
CA ARG A 333 -19.40 -2.99 9.16
C ARG A 333 -19.54 -1.88 8.11
N GLY A 334 -19.20 -2.18 6.85
CA GLY A 334 -19.35 -1.22 5.75
C GLY A 334 -18.13 -0.33 5.49
N ASP A 335 -17.08 -0.43 6.32
CA ASP A 335 -15.77 0.19 6.07
C ASP A 335 -14.65 -0.86 6.15
N LEU A 336 -13.70 -0.75 5.23
CA LEU A 336 -12.48 -1.57 5.18
C LEU A 336 -11.33 -0.95 5.97
N GLY A 337 -11.33 0.37 6.18
CA GLY A 337 -10.27 1.09 6.89
C GLY A 337 -10.17 0.71 8.36
N GLY A 338 -11.31 0.65 9.05
CA GLY A 338 -11.37 0.27 10.47
C GLY A 338 -10.79 -1.12 10.78
N GLY A 339 -10.94 -2.10 9.88
CA GLY A 339 -10.62 -3.49 10.20
C GLY A 339 -9.14 -3.82 10.28
N ILE A 340 -8.30 -3.22 9.43
CA ILE A 340 -6.84 -3.39 9.59
C ILE A 340 -6.36 -2.62 10.84
N LEU A 341 -6.85 -1.40 11.11
CA LEU A 341 -6.44 -0.67 12.32
C LEU A 341 -6.82 -1.44 13.58
N ASN A 342 -8.01 -2.04 13.61
CA ASN A 342 -8.43 -2.94 14.68
C ASN A 342 -7.55 -4.19 14.76
N ALA A 343 -7.28 -4.87 13.64
CA ALA A 343 -6.45 -6.07 13.63
C ALA A 343 -4.99 -5.81 14.05
N VAL A 344 -4.43 -4.65 13.68
CA VAL A 344 -3.09 -4.21 14.08
C VAL A 344 -3.08 -3.80 15.55
N SER A 345 -4.11 -3.08 16.02
CA SER A 345 -4.21 -2.60 17.41
C SER A 345 -4.56 -3.71 18.42
N LYS A 346 -5.32 -4.74 18.02
CA LYS A 346 -5.66 -5.91 18.88
C LYS A 346 -4.42 -6.64 19.42
N LYS A 347 -3.23 -6.46 18.83
CA LYS A 347 -1.96 -6.96 19.37
C LYS A 347 -1.53 -6.21 20.65
N LEU A 348 -1.89 -4.94 20.82
CA LEU A 348 -1.60 -4.14 22.03
C LEU A 348 -2.59 -4.42 23.19
N THR A 349 -3.73 -5.05 22.93
CA THR A 349 -4.83 -5.20 23.89
C THR A 349 -5.07 -6.65 24.29
N PHE A 350 -4.02 -7.40 24.61
CA PHE A 350 -4.16 -8.59 25.46
C PHE A 350 -4.29 -8.23 26.96
N CYS A 351 -4.21 -6.94 27.30
CA CYS A 351 -4.42 -6.40 28.63
C CYS A 351 -5.39 -5.22 28.54
N THR A 352 -6.70 -5.49 28.64
CA THR A 352 -7.73 -4.75 29.41
C THR A 352 -9.11 -5.02 28.82
N ASN A 353 -10.05 -5.30 29.71
CA ASN A 353 -11.44 -5.63 29.42
C ASN A 353 -12.21 -4.52 28.71
N GLN A 354 -13.30 -4.98 28.10
CA GLN A 354 -14.32 -4.32 27.31
C GLN A 354 -14.90 -3.03 27.93
N ASN A 355 -15.17 -2.03 27.07
CA ASN A 355 -16.50 -1.50 26.76
C ASN A 355 -16.38 -0.05 26.29
N GLU A 356 -16.62 0.19 25.01
CA GLU A 356 -17.02 1.53 24.54
C GLU A 356 -18.34 1.39 23.77
N ASP A 357 -19.39 1.97 24.35
CA ASP A 357 -20.73 2.08 23.78
C ASP A 357 -20.68 3.00 22.56
N VAL A 358 -20.90 2.43 21.37
CA VAL A 358 -21.05 3.18 20.12
C VAL A 358 -22.55 3.34 19.81
N SER A 359 -22.94 4.58 19.50
CA SER A 359 -24.32 5.03 19.31
C SER A 359 -25.18 4.13 18.39
N PRO A 360 -26.38 3.71 18.82
CA PRO A 360 -27.21 2.68 18.17
C PRO A 360 -27.91 3.12 16.87
N HIS A 361 -27.67 4.33 16.36
CA HIS A 361 -28.44 4.87 15.23
C HIS A 361 -27.90 4.52 13.84
N LEU A 362 -26.68 3.98 13.69
CA LEU A 362 -26.13 3.61 12.38
C LEU A 362 -26.36 2.13 12.02
N ASP A 363 -26.48 1.24 13.00
CA ASP A 363 -26.74 -0.20 12.80
C ASP A 363 -28.11 -0.47 12.15
N THR A 364 -29.06 0.45 12.30
CA THR A 364 -30.44 0.26 11.80
C THR A 364 -30.58 0.52 10.30
N MET A 365 -29.67 1.28 9.66
CA MET A 365 -29.81 1.68 8.24
C MET A 365 -29.04 0.83 7.24
N LEU A 366 -28.04 0.05 7.68
CA LEU A 366 -27.29 -0.87 6.82
C LEU A 366 -27.25 -2.22 7.54
N ARG A 367 -28.31 -3.03 7.41
CA ARG A 367 -28.29 -4.43 7.86
C ARG A 367 -27.34 -5.24 6.98
N ILE A 368 -26.03 -5.09 7.22
CA ILE A 368 -25.02 -5.94 6.60
C ILE A 368 -25.23 -7.34 7.20
N PRO A 369 -25.46 -8.37 6.38
CA PRO A 369 -25.68 -9.71 6.90
C PRO A 369 -24.48 -10.20 7.73
N ASP A 370 -24.73 -10.91 8.84
CA ASP A 370 -23.69 -11.65 9.60
C ASP A 370 -22.91 -12.65 8.72
N ALA A 371 -23.41 -12.91 7.52
CA ALA A 371 -22.77 -13.69 6.46
C ALA A 371 -21.53 -13.03 5.83
N LEU A 372 -21.23 -11.76 6.14
CA LEU A 372 -20.05 -11.05 5.63
C LEU A 372 -19.02 -10.83 6.73
N GLN A 373 -17.83 -11.43 6.55
CA GLN A 373 -16.69 -11.27 7.45
C GLN A 373 -15.52 -10.62 6.74
N LEU A 374 -14.90 -9.66 7.40
CA LEU A 374 -13.61 -9.11 7.02
C LEU A 374 -12.51 -9.88 7.76
N ILE A 375 -11.68 -10.56 6.99
CA ILE A 375 -10.54 -11.32 7.49
C ILE A 375 -9.28 -10.54 7.15
N THR A 376 -8.44 -10.29 8.16
CA THR A 376 -7.19 -9.58 8.01
C THR A 376 -6.03 -10.47 8.44
N ILE A 377 -5.09 -10.70 7.53
CA ILE A 377 -3.81 -11.35 7.82
C ILE A 377 -2.78 -10.23 8.03
N VAL A 378 -2.21 -10.12 9.22
CA VAL A 378 -1.13 -9.18 9.50
C VAL A 378 0.19 -9.95 9.54
N ILE A 379 1.22 -9.40 8.90
CA ILE A 379 2.55 -9.97 8.85
C ILE A 379 3.59 -8.86 8.95
N SER A 380 4.58 -9.05 9.82
CA SER A 380 5.66 -8.08 10.01
C SER A 380 7.02 -8.76 10.03
N GLY A 381 8.04 -8.06 9.56
CA GLY A 381 9.38 -8.59 9.47
C GLY A 381 10.38 -7.55 8.98
N ASN A 382 11.66 -7.92 9.01
CA ASN A 382 12.74 -7.03 8.58
C ASN A 382 12.66 -6.69 7.08
N SER A 383 12.27 -7.65 6.25
CA SER A 383 12.28 -7.60 4.80
C SER A 383 11.49 -8.77 4.22
N PHE A 384 10.94 -8.60 3.02
CA PHE A 384 10.19 -9.65 2.33
C PHE A 384 10.77 -9.90 0.93
N LEU A 385 10.71 -11.15 0.48
CA LEU A 385 11.00 -11.54 -0.89
C LEU A 385 9.90 -11.05 -1.83
N TYR A 386 10.21 -11.00 -3.12
CA TYR A 386 9.24 -10.66 -4.15
C TYR A 386 8.04 -11.61 -4.08
N HIS A 387 6.82 -11.07 -4.03
CA HIS A 387 5.55 -11.78 -3.85
C HIS A 387 5.36 -12.59 -2.55
N GLN A 388 6.30 -12.55 -1.59
CA GLN A 388 6.26 -13.42 -0.42
C GLN A 388 4.96 -13.32 0.36
N VAL A 389 4.54 -12.10 0.72
CA VAL A 389 3.34 -11.87 1.54
C VAL A 389 2.07 -12.42 0.87
N ARG A 390 1.94 -12.27 -0.46
CA ARG A 390 0.78 -12.77 -1.22
C ARG A 390 0.79 -14.29 -1.36
N ASN A 391 1.98 -14.91 -1.48
CA ASN A 391 2.11 -16.37 -1.49
C ASN A 391 1.79 -16.96 -0.10
N VAL A 392 2.22 -16.30 0.98
CA VAL A 392 1.87 -16.67 2.35
C VAL A 392 0.35 -16.54 2.56
N ALA A 393 -0.25 -15.41 2.19
CA ALA A 393 -1.70 -15.19 2.32
C ALA A 393 -2.52 -16.26 1.59
N ALA A 394 -2.13 -16.65 0.37
CA ALA A 394 -2.80 -17.72 -0.35
C ALA A 394 -2.71 -19.07 0.38
N CYS A 395 -1.53 -19.41 0.90
CA CYS A 395 -1.31 -20.64 1.65
C CYS A 395 -2.20 -20.70 2.90
N LEU A 396 -2.25 -19.61 3.67
CA LEU A 396 -3.11 -19.51 4.84
C LEU A 396 -4.58 -19.62 4.47
N VAL A 397 -5.02 -18.98 3.37
CA VAL A 397 -6.41 -19.12 2.91
C VAL A 397 -6.75 -20.56 2.54
N GLU A 398 -5.87 -21.30 1.85
CA GLU A 398 -6.14 -22.72 1.55
C GLU A 398 -6.20 -23.59 2.81
N VAL A 399 -5.46 -23.24 3.88
CA VAL A 399 -5.62 -23.84 5.21
C VAL A 399 -6.97 -23.47 5.83
N GLY A 400 -7.34 -22.20 5.83
CA GLY A 400 -8.63 -21.72 6.36
C GLY A 400 -9.83 -22.35 5.66
N ARG A 401 -9.67 -22.72 4.38
CA ARG A 401 -10.65 -23.46 3.57
C ARG A 401 -10.70 -24.97 3.87
N GLY A 402 -9.79 -25.47 4.71
CA GLY A 402 -9.63 -26.91 4.98
C GLY A 402 -9.12 -27.72 3.78
N LYS A 403 -8.56 -27.07 2.75
CA LYS A 403 -7.95 -27.75 1.59
C LYS A 403 -6.51 -28.18 1.86
N MET A 404 -5.88 -27.61 2.88
CA MET A 404 -4.55 -27.94 3.37
C MET A 404 -4.59 -28.01 4.90
N ASN A 405 -3.83 -28.93 5.48
CA ASN A 405 -3.64 -28.95 6.93
C ASN A 405 -2.60 -27.90 7.34
N PRO A 406 -2.66 -27.37 8.58
CA PRO A 406 -1.64 -26.43 9.06
C PRO A 406 -0.20 -26.94 8.95
N GLU A 407 0.02 -28.24 9.16
CA GLU A 407 1.33 -28.91 9.08
C GLU A 407 1.89 -28.94 7.65
N ASP A 408 1.02 -28.89 6.63
CA ASP A 408 1.45 -28.85 5.24
C ASP A 408 2.21 -27.56 4.92
N VAL A 409 1.93 -26.47 5.64
CA VAL A 409 2.66 -25.20 5.49
C VAL A 409 4.12 -25.35 5.89
N LYS A 410 4.41 -26.11 6.97
CA LYS A 410 5.77 -26.46 7.36
C LYS A 410 6.45 -27.31 6.29
N SER A 411 5.76 -28.34 5.79
CA SER A 411 6.26 -29.19 4.70
C SER A 411 6.60 -28.39 3.44
N ILE A 412 5.77 -27.40 3.07
CA ILE A 412 6.04 -26.51 1.95
C ILE A 412 7.27 -25.66 2.19
N LEU A 413 7.43 -25.08 3.39
CA LEU A 413 8.61 -24.29 3.75
C LEU A 413 9.89 -25.14 3.65
N ASP A 414 9.86 -26.36 4.19
CA ASP A 414 11.00 -27.29 4.20
C ASP A 414 11.41 -27.75 2.78
N LYS A 415 10.45 -27.89 1.86
CA LYS A 415 10.71 -28.31 0.47
C LYS A 415 11.48 -27.30 -0.37
N ARG A 416 11.51 -26.01 0.02
CA ARG A 416 12.21 -24.93 -0.70
C ARG A 416 11.93 -24.91 -2.21
N ASN A 417 10.67 -25.19 -2.59
CA ASN A 417 10.24 -25.31 -3.98
C ASN A 417 8.92 -24.57 -4.18
N ARG A 418 8.94 -23.52 -5.01
CA ARG A 418 7.77 -22.69 -5.30
C ARG A 418 6.62 -23.49 -5.92
N ALA A 419 6.89 -24.56 -6.66
CA ALA A 419 5.84 -25.39 -7.27
C ALA A 419 4.98 -26.13 -6.23
N CYS A 420 5.48 -26.31 -5.00
CA CYS A 420 4.76 -26.99 -3.92
C CYS A 420 3.78 -26.06 -3.17
N ALA A 421 3.86 -24.75 -3.38
CA ALA A 421 2.99 -23.77 -2.73
C ALA A 421 1.80 -23.38 -3.64
N PRO A 422 0.65 -23.00 -3.06
CA PRO A 422 -0.54 -22.57 -3.82
C PRO A 422 -0.30 -21.40 -4.79
N GLY A 423 -1.29 -21.15 -5.64
CA GLY A 423 -1.32 -19.97 -6.52
C GLY A 423 -1.30 -18.67 -5.71
N MET A 424 -0.63 -17.65 -6.23
CA MET A 424 -0.45 -16.38 -5.52
C MET A 424 -1.78 -15.64 -5.30
N ALA A 425 -2.00 -15.10 -4.09
CA ALA A 425 -3.19 -14.30 -3.80
C ALA A 425 -3.22 -13.01 -4.64
N PRO A 426 -4.39 -12.44 -4.99
CA PRO A 426 -4.50 -11.19 -5.75
C PRO A 426 -3.80 -9.98 -5.08
N PRO A 427 -3.40 -8.93 -5.81
CA PRO A 427 -2.70 -7.77 -5.22
C PRO A 427 -3.62 -6.84 -4.43
N GLN A 428 -4.90 -6.71 -4.81
CA GLN A 428 -5.84 -5.73 -4.26
C GLN A 428 -6.15 -5.93 -2.77
N GLY A 429 -5.88 -7.11 -2.20
CA GLY A 429 -6.03 -7.32 -0.76
C GLY A 429 -4.84 -6.80 0.06
N LEU A 430 -3.70 -6.49 -0.57
CA LEU A 430 -2.45 -6.22 0.14
C LEU A 430 -2.22 -4.73 0.40
N PHE A 431 -1.95 -4.42 1.66
CA PHE A 431 -1.59 -3.09 2.15
C PHE A 431 -0.21 -3.15 2.80
N LEU A 432 0.69 -2.26 2.40
CA LEU A 432 1.80 -1.85 3.26
C LEU A 432 1.25 -0.93 4.34
N VAL A 433 1.18 -1.42 5.57
CA VAL A 433 0.61 -0.68 6.70
C VAL A 433 1.59 0.36 7.18
N ASP A 434 2.82 -0.03 7.48
CA ASP A 434 3.85 0.87 8.01
C ASP A 434 5.27 0.38 7.74
N VAL A 435 6.23 1.33 7.82
CA VAL A 435 7.66 1.09 7.72
C VAL A 435 8.39 1.83 8.85
N GLU A 436 9.06 1.07 9.71
CA GLU A 436 9.78 1.58 10.86
C GLU A 436 11.27 1.83 10.52
N HIS A 437 11.81 2.98 10.92
CA HIS A 437 13.22 3.37 10.70
C HIS A 437 14.01 3.49 12.01
N GLY A 438 13.71 2.64 13.00
CA GLY A 438 14.27 2.73 14.35
C GLY A 438 13.80 4.02 15.03
N ASP A 439 14.74 4.86 15.46
CA ASP A 439 14.46 6.11 16.18
C ASP A 439 13.90 7.23 15.29
N PHE A 440 13.91 7.04 13.97
CA PHE A 440 13.45 8.06 13.04
C PHE A 440 11.97 7.86 12.68
N ARG A 441 11.17 8.90 12.90
CA ARG A 441 9.77 8.98 12.46
C ARG A 441 9.59 10.21 11.58
N PHE A 442 8.86 10.03 10.48
CA PHE A 442 8.68 11.06 9.44
C PHE A 442 7.22 11.29 9.12
#